data_AF-A0A8C8S6V5-F1
#
_entry.id   AF-A0A8C8S6V5-F1
#
_cell.length_a   1.000
_cell.length_b   1.000
_cell.length_c   1.000
_cell.angle_alpha   90.00
_cell.angle_beta   90.00
_cell.angle_gamma   90.00
#
_symmetry.space_group_name_H-M   'P 1'
#
loop_
_entity.id
_entity.type
_entity.pdbx_description
1 polymer ?
#
loop_
_entity_poly.entity_id
_entity_poly.type
_entity_poly.pdbx_seq_one_letter_code
_entity_poly.pdbx_strand_id
1 'polypeptide(L)'
;MDRLALKTSPCSVGSLLSVAPQLYEMFSDTMRYLPGPQREAFKQLAGLEKFMERKVKENQETLDPNIPRDFIDSFLIKMQQEKQNPSSEFSMKNIVLTVLTVFFAGTETVSTTLRYGFLILLKYPEIEAKIHKELDRVIGRNRVPNMEDRNQMPYTNAVIHEFQRFCDIIPMGLARRVTQDTQFRGYTIPKDTEVYPVLGSVLYDPTQFSNPENFDPRHFLDDNGQFKKSDAFVPFSIGKRYCFGEMLARTELFLFLTSILQNFSFRSPIDPKDIDISPKLVGFASLPRSYEICLVPR
;
A
#
# COMPACT_ATOMS: atom_id res chain seq x y z
N MET A 1 -1.74 33.94 -9.12
CA MET A 1 -1.02 32.66 -8.96
C MET A 1 -1.74 31.88 -7.90
N ASP A 2 -2.67 31.03 -8.33
CA ASP A 2 -3.55 30.29 -7.43
C ASP A 2 -2.74 29.18 -6.75
N ARG A 3 -2.57 29.29 -5.44
CA ARG A 3 -1.91 28.28 -4.62
C ARG A 3 -2.94 27.22 -4.26
N LEU A 4 -2.75 26.00 -4.76
CA LEU A 4 -3.56 24.87 -4.31
C LEU A 4 -2.98 24.37 -2.97
N ALA A 5 -3.59 24.78 -1.87
CA ALA A 5 -3.29 24.24 -0.55
C ALA A 5 -4.10 22.96 -0.36
N LEU A 6 -3.42 21.81 -0.30
CA LEU A 6 -4.05 20.53 -0.01
C LEU A 6 -3.84 20.21 1.47
N LYS A 7 -4.95 20.13 2.20
CA LYS A 7 -4.95 19.58 3.56
C LYS A 7 -5.18 18.09 3.48
N THR A 8 -4.24 17.31 4.03
CA THR A 8 -4.49 15.87 4.18
C THR A 8 -5.57 15.67 5.25
N SER A 9 -6.77 15.28 4.82
CA SER A 9 -7.85 14.89 5.74
C SER A 9 -7.45 13.63 6.51
N PRO A 10 -7.95 13.43 7.75
CA PRO A 10 -7.89 12.11 8.37
C PRO A 10 -8.62 11.13 7.44
N CYS A 11 -7.95 10.06 7.01
CA CYS A 11 -8.60 9.02 6.22
C CYS A 11 -9.78 8.48 7.06
N SER A 12 -11.00 8.49 6.52
CA SER A 12 -12.20 7.96 7.20
C SER A 12 -12.07 6.47 7.52
N VAL A 13 -11.14 5.78 6.84
CA VAL A 13 -10.77 4.38 7.00
C VAL A 13 -9.71 4.18 8.11
N GLY A 14 -9.16 5.25 8.70
CA GLY A 14 -8.07 5.17 9.68
C GLY A 14 -8.39 4.36 10.94
N SER A 15 -9.67 4.17 11.27
CA SER A 15 -10.10 3.28 12.36
C SER A 15 -9.84 1.80 12.04
N LEU A 16 -9.92 1.39 10.77
CA LEU A 16 -9.69 0.01 10.31
C LEU A 16 -8.21 -0.38 10.28
N LEU A 17 -7.33 0.61 10.19
CA LEU A 17 -5.87 0.41 10.20
C LEU A 17 -5.26 0.64 11.58
N SER A 18 -6.10 0.98 12.56
CA SER A 18 -5.67 1.26 13.91
C SER A 18 -5.35 -0.01 14.70
N VAL A 19 -5.00 0.14 15.97
CA VAL A 19 -4.77 -0.99 16.89
C VAL A 19 -6.11 -1.66 17.30
N ALA A 20 -7.26 -0.99 17.12
CA ALA A 20 -8.54 -1.49 17.61
C ALA A 20 -8.98 -2.82 16.96
N PRO A 21 -8.86 -3.03 15.63
CA PRO A 21 -9.13 -4.33 15.01
C PRO A 21 -8.18 -5.44 15.49
N GLN A 22 -6.90 -5.13 15.74
CA GLN A 22 -5.95 -6.11 16.28
C GLN A 22 -6.31 -6.55 17.69
N LEU A 23 -6.68 -5.60 18.56
CA LEU A 23 -7.20 -5.92 19.89
C LEU A 23 -8.48 -6.74 19.80
N TYR A 24 -9.36 -6.42 18.85
CA TYR A 24 -10.56 -7.21 18.62
C TYR A 24 -10.21 -8.64 18.22
N GLU A 25 -9.26 -8.89 17.33
CA GLU A 25 -8.84 -10.26 17.00
C GLU A 25 -8.32 -11.01 18.23
N MET A 26 -7.47 -10.37 19.04
CA MET A 26 -6.90 -10.98 20.25
C MET A 26 -7.93 -11.28 21.34
N PHE A 27 -8.98 -10.46 21.45
CA PHE A 27 -9.95 -10.51 22.55
C PHE A 27 -11.40 -10.52 22.04
N SER A 28 -11.65 -11.15 20.88
CA SER A 28 -12.93 -11.07 20.16
C SER A 28 -14.11 -11.56 21.02
N ASP A 29 -13.89 -12.60 21.81
CA ASP A 29 -14.87 -13.18 22.73
C ASP A 29 -15.45 -12.15 23.71
N THR A 30 -14.65 -11.18 24.13
CA THR A 30 -15.03 -10.12 25.05
C THR A 30 -15.40 -8.84 24.30
N MET A 31 -14.56 -8.42 23.35
CA MET A 31 -14.67 -7.11 22.69
C MET A 31 -15.91 -6.98 21.79
N ARG A 32 -16.50 -8.09 21.31
CA ARG A 32 -17.77 -8.08 20.58
C ARG A 32 -18.95 -7.54 21.41
N TYR A 33 -18.90 -7.72 22.72
CA TYR A 33 -19.96 -7.24 23.62
C TYR A 33 -19.74 -5.81 24.10
N LEU A 34 -18.50 -5.31 24.04
CA LEU A 34 -18.15 -3.98 24.54
C LEU A 34 -18.46 -2.88 23.50
N PRO A 35 -18.87 -1.67 23.95
CA PRO A 35 -18.82 -0.48 23.11
C PRO A 35 -17.36 -0.08 22.85
N GLY A 36 -17.11 0.65 21.77
CA GLY A 36 -15.78 1.19 21.49
C GLY A 36 -15.50 1.40 19.99
N PRO A 37 -14.28 1.86 19.66
CA PRO A 37 -13.86 2.15 18.29
C PRO A 37 -14.04 0.97 17.31
N GLN A 38 -13.95 -0.27 17.80
CA GLN A 38 -14.18 -1.48 17.01
C GLN A 38 -15.59 -1.54 16.40
N ARG A 39 -16.61 -1.02 17.10
CA ARG A 39 -17.99 -0.98 16.57
C ARG A 39 -18.11 -0.01 15.40
N GLU A 40 -17.41 1.12 15.46
CA GLU A 40 -17.38 2.06 14.35
C GLU A 40 -16.63 1.48 13.16
N ALA A 41 -15.50 0.80 13.39
CA ALA A 41 -14.78 0.08 12.36
C ALA A 41 -15.67 -0.96 11.64
N PHE A 42 -16.46 -1.75 12.37
CA PHE A 42 -17.40 -2.71 11.76
C PHE A 42 -18.52 -2.04 10.97
N LYS A 43 -19.03 -0.89 11.42
CA LYS A 43 -20.02 -0.13 10.64
C LYS A 43 -19.44 0.35 9.31
N GLN A 44 -18.20 0.84 9.31
CA GLN A 44 -17.51 1.26 8.09
C GLN A 44 -17.31 0.08 7.14
N LEU A 45 -16.86 -1.09 7.63
CA LEU A 45 -16.75 -2.32 6.82
C LEU A 45 -18.09 -2.76 6.23
N ALA A 46 -19.15 -2.79 7.04
CA ALA A 46 -20.48 -3.15 6.57
C ALA A 46 -21.01 -2.16 5.53
N GLY A 47 -20.65 -0.87 5.64
CA GLY A 47 -20.96 0.14 4.63
C GLY A 47 -20.26 -0.12 3.30
N LEU A 48 -18.97 -0.48 3.33
CA LEU A 48 -18.21 -0.86 2.14
C LEU A 48 -18.72 -2.15 1.50
N GLU A 49 -19.04 -3.17 2.31
CA GLU A 49 -19.64 -4.42 1.84
C GLU A 49 -20.95 -4.16 1.11
N LYS A 50 -21.88 -3.39 1.70
CA LYS A 50 -23.13 -2.99 1.04
C LYS A 50 -22.91 -2.21 -0.25
N PHE A 51 -21.88 -1.37 -0.29
CA PHE A 51 -21.53 -0.66 -1.52
C PHE A 51 -21.10 -1.65 -2.61
N MET A 52 -20.28 -2.65 -2.27
CA MET A 52 -19.83 -3.68 -3.21
C MET A 52 -20.98 -4.60 -3.65
N GLU A 53 -21.87 -5.00 -2.75
CA GLU A 53 -23.08 -5.76 -3.09
C GLU A 53 -23.91 -5.04 -4.15
N ARG A 54 -24.13 -3.74 -3.98
CA ARG A 54 -24.84 -2.92 -4.95
C ARG A 54 -24.12 -2.88 -6.30
N LYS A 55 -22.79 -2.72 -6.32
CA LYS A 55 -22.01 -2.75 -7.58
C LYS A 55 -22.08 -4.11 -8.28
N VAL A 56 -21.96 -5.21 -7.53
CA VAL A 56 -22.12 -6.55 -8.10
C VAL A 56 -23.52 -6.75 -8.69
N LYS A 57 -24.56 -6.24 -8.02
CA LYS A 57 -25.94 -6.30 -8.52
C LYS A 57 -26.13 -5.47 -9.80
N GLU A 58 -25.64 -4.23 -9.83
CA GLU A 58 -25.68 -3.37 -11.02
C GLU A 58 -25.01 -4.06 -12.22
N ASN A 59 -23.85 -4.67 -12.00
CA ASN A 59 -23.15 -5.43 -13.03
C ASN A 59 -23.95 -6.65 -13.50
N GLN A 60 -24.56 -7.39 -12.57
CA GLN A 60 -25.37 -8.57 -12.88
C GLN A 60 -26.60 -8.24 -13.74
N GLU A 61 -27.26 -7.11 -13.50
CA GLU A 61 -28.43 -6.65 -14.26
C GLU A 61 -28.10 -6.27 -15.71
N THR A 62 -26.85 -5.94 -15.98
CA THR A 62 -26.38 -5.39 -17.26
C THR A 62 -25.29 -6.25 -17.91
N LEU A 63 -25.13 -7.50 -17.45
CA LEU A 63 -24.06 -8.39 -17.89
C LEU A 63 -24.25 -8.84 -19.33
N ASP A 64 -23.27 -8.56 -20.18
CA ASP A 64 -23.09 -9.21 -21.49
C ASP A 64 -21.93 -10.22 -21.39
N PRO A 65 -22.20 -11.55 -21.44
CA PRO A 65 -21.16 -12.56 -21.34
C PRO A 65 -20.08 -12.50 -22.43
N ASN A 66 -20.32 -11.83 -23.55
CA ASN A 66 -19.36 -11.70 -24.65
C ASN A 66 -18.44 -10.49 -24.49
N ILE A 67 -18.80 -9.52 -23.65
CA ILE A 67 -18.10 -8.24 -23.50
C ILE A 67 -17.98 -7.91 -22.00
N PRO A 68 -17.12 -8.62 -21.25
CA PRO A 68 -16.90 -8.32 -19.84
C PRO A 68 -16.30 -6.92 -19.68
N ARG A 69 -16.93 -6.07 -18.86
CA ARG A 69 -16.49 -4.69 -18.64
C ARG A 69 -15.36 -4.58 -17.62
N ASP A 70 -15.35 -5.47 -16.64
CA ASP A 70 -14.47 -5.38 -15.48
C ASP A 70 -14.27 -6.75 -14.79
N PHE A 71 -13.62 -6.71 -13.62
CA PHE A 71 -13.39 -7.89 -12.78
C PHE A 71 -14.69 -8.55 -12.31
N ILE A 72 -15.73 -7.77 -12.01
CA ILE A 72 -17.02 -8.30 -11.53
C ILE A 72 -17.68 -9.11 -12.63
N ASP A 73 -17.77 -8.55 -13.84
CA ASP A 73 -18.35 -9.27 -14.99
C ASP A 73 -17.59 -10.57 -15.29
N SER A 74 -16.26 -10.50 -15.29
CA SER A 74 -15.42 -11.68 -15.53
C SER A 74 -15.68 -12.78 -14.50
N PHE A 75 -15.84 -12.41 -13.22
CA PHE A 75 -16.17 -13.36 -12.17
C PHE A 75 -17.60 -13.90 -12.33
N LEU A 76 -18.58 -13.05 -12.64
CA LEU A 76 -19.97 -13.47 -12.86
C LEU A 76 -20.09 -14.44 -14.05
N ILE A 77 -19.34 -14.22 -15.13
CA ILE A 77 -19.25 -15.15 -16.27
C ILE A 77 -18.64 -16.47 -15.82
N LYS A 78 -17.56 -16.44 -15.04
CA LYS A 78 -16.96 -17.66 -14.48
C LYS A 78 -17.92 -18.40 -13.55
N MET A 79 -18.70 -17.69 -12.74
CA MET A 79 -19.78 -18.27 -11.93
C MET A 79 -20.81 -18.99 -12.81
N GLN A 80 -21.18 -18.42 -13.97
CA GLN A 80 -22.10 -19.07 -14.91
C GLN A 80 -21.52 -20.37 -15.48
N GLN A 81 -20.22 -20.38 -15.82
CA GLN A 81 -19.51 -21.56 -16.33
C GLN A 81 -19.41 -22.68 -15.28
N GLU A 82 -19.27 -22.32 -14.01
CA GLU A 82 -19.13 -23.26 -12.89
C GLU A 82 -20.48 -23.68 -12.27
N LYS A 83 -21.63 -23.30 -12.85
CA LYS A 83 -22.97 -23.59 -12.28
C LYS A 83 -23.22 -25.06 -11.98
N GLN A 84 -22.62 -25.97 -12.76
CA GLN A 84 -22.79 -27.42 -12.61
C GLN A 84 -21.75 -28.07 -11.69
N ASN A 85 -20.80 -27.29 -11.15
CA ASN A 85 -19.78 -27.77 -10.23
C ASN A 85 -20.23 -27.51 -8.78
N PRO A 86 -20.66 -28.54 -8.03
CA PRO A 86 -21.11 -28.38 -6.64
C PRO A 86 -20.00 -27.98 -5.67
N SER A 87 -18.73 -28.12 -6.08
CA SER A 87 -17.55 -27.71 -5.32
C SER A 87 -16.97 -26.37 -5.79
N SER A 88 -17.75 -25.59 -6.55
CA SER A 88 -17.31 -24.28 -7.05
C SER A 88 -17.19 -23.26 -5.92
N GLU A 89 -16.04 -22.58 -5.87
CA GLU A 89 -15.81 -21.42 -5.01
C GLU A 89 -16.32 -20.11 -5.66
N PHE A 90 -16.82 -20.15 -6.89
CA PHE A 90 -17.38 -18.98 -7.56
C PHE A 90 -18.83 -18.77 -7.10
N SER A 91 -19.00 -18.00 -6.02
CA SER A 91 -20.28 -17.70 -5.38
C SER A 91 -20.53 -16.20 -5.24
N MET A 92 -21.79 -15.80 -5.04
CA MET A 92 -22.17 -14.39 -4.82
C MET A 92 -21.46 -13.78 -3.61
N LYS A 93 -21.32 -14.56 -2.53
CA LYS A 93 -20.59 -14.14 -1.34
C LYS A 93 -19.12 -13.91 -1.66
N ASN A 94 -18.48 -14.84 -2.38
CA ASN A 94 -17.06 -14.73 -2.71
C ASN A 94 -16.77 -13.57 -3.66
N ILE A 95 -17.62 -13.24 -4.63
CA ILE A 95 -17.39 -12.04 -5.47
C ILE A 95 -17.48 -10.75 -4.66
N VAL A 96 -18.50 -10.58 -3.81
CA VAL A 96 -18.65 -9.37 -2.98
C VAL A 96 -17.43 -9.18 -2.09
N LEU A 97 -17.01 -10.24 -1.38
CA LEU A 97 -15.84 -10.17 -0.49
C LEU A 97 -14.52 -10.02 -1.24
N THR A 98 -14.38 -10.63 -2.42
CA THR A 98 -13.17 -10.49 -3.24
C THR A 98 -13.03 -9.06 -3.75
N VAL A 99 -14.09 -8.47 -4.30
CA VAL A 99 -14.09 -7.07 -4.79
C VAL A 99 -13.82 -6.11 -3.64
N LEU A 100 -14.45 -6.32 -2.48
CA LEU A 100 -14.17 -5.55 -1.28
C LEU A 100 -12.69 -5.63 -0.88
N THR A 101 -12.12 -6.82 -0.90
CA THR A 101 -10.71 -7.05 -0.54
C THR A 101 -9.77 -6.32 -1.51
N VAL A 102 -9.99 -6.45 -2.83
CA VAL A 102 -9.16 -5.77 -3.84
C VAL A 102 -9.30 -4.25 -3.72
N PHE A 103 -10.53 -3.73 -3.55
CA PHE A 103 -10.79 -2.30 -3.42
C PHE A 103 -10.11 -1.71 -2.18
N PHE A 104 -10.26 -2.36 -1.02
CA PHE A 104 -9.67 -1.91 0.23
C PHE A 104 -8.13 -1.96 0.18
N ALA A 105 -7.57 -3.11 -0.20
CA ALA A 105 -6.12 -3.31 -0.21
C ALA A 105 -5.43 -2.43 -1.27
N GLY A 106 -6.03 -2.28 -2.46
CA GLY A 106 -5.48 -1.49 -3.57
C GLY A 106 -5.53 0.02 -3.32
N THR A 107 -6.51 0.51 -2.57
CA THR A 107 -6.65 1.95 -2.33
C THR A 107 -5.75 2.45 -1.21
N GLU A 108 -5.87 1.85 -0.03
CA GLU A 108 -5.36 2.46 1.20
C GLU A 108 -3.83 2.34 1.32
N THR A 109 -3.26 1.23 0.86
CA THR A 109 -1.81 0.96 0.96
C THR A 109 -0.99 1.91 0.06
N VAL A 110 -1.42 2.09 -1.19
CA VAL A 110 -0.76 3.00 -2.15
C VAL A 110 -0.97 4.45 -1.73
N SER A 111 -2.20 4.82 -1.36
CA SER A 111 -2.52 6.17 -0.85
C SER A 111 -1.64 6.55 0.36
N THR A 112 -1.51 5.66 1.33
CA THR A 112 -0.68 5.90 2.53
C THR A 112 0.80 6.01 2.17
N THR A 113 1.30 5.15 1.28
CA THR A 113 2.69 5.21 0.80
C THR A 113 2.98 6.54 0.11
N LEU A 114 2.10 7.02 -0.78
CA LEU A 114 2.26 8.32 -1.45
C LEU A 114 2.22 9.49 -0.46
N ARG A 115 1.29 9.48 0.49
CA ARG A 115 1.20 10.51 1.53
C ARG A 115 2.47 10.58 2.37
N TYR A 116 3.01 9.44 2.76
CA TYR A 116 4.31 9.39 3.43
C TYR A 116 5.44 9.90 2.53
N GLY A 117 5.50 9.44 1.28
CA GLY A 117 6.53 9.85 0.34
C GLY A 117 6.54 11.37 0.14
N PHE A 118 5.37 12.00 0.01
CA PHE A 118 5.27 13.46 -0.09
C PHE A 118 5.70 14.17 1.20
N LEU A 119 5.35 13.64 2.38
CA LEU A 119 5.83 14.17 3.66
C LEU A 119 7.36 14.12 3.76
N ILE A 120 7.96 13.01 3.30
CA ILE A 120 9.41 12.83 3.24
C ILE A 120 10.06 13.80 2.25
N LEU A 121 9.46 14.03 1.08
CA LEU A 121 9.99 15.00 0.12
C LEU A 121 9.91 16.45 0.64
N LEU A 122 8.87 16.79 1.42
CA LEU A 122 8.82 18.07 2.12
C LEU A 122 9.93 18.21 3.17
N LYS A 123 10.30 17.11 3.84
CA LYS A 123 11.41 17.04 4.81
C LYS A 123 12.76 17.20 4.12
N TYR A 124 12.93 16.61 2.95
CA TYR A 124 14.19 16.50 2.21
C TYR A 124 14.07 17.11 0.80
N PRO A 125 14.00 18.45 0.67
CA PRO A 125 13.82 19.12 -0.62
C PRO A 125 14.97 18.85 -1.62
N GLU A 126 16.15 18.47 -1.13
CA GLU A 126 17.28 18.04 -1.96
C GLU A 126 17.02 16.73 -2.70
N ILE A 127 16.18 15.85 -2.15
CA ILE A 127 15.78 14.60 -2.80
C ILE A 127 14.77 14.90 -3.91
N GLU A 128 13.78 15.75 -3.64
CA GLU A 128 12.85 16.26 -4.66
C GLU A 128 13.62 16.92 -5.83
N ALA A 129 14.61 17.76 -5.54
CA ALA A 129 15.42 18.42 -6.55
C ALA A 129 16.19 17.44 -7.45
N LYS A 130 16.66 16.30 -6.92
CA LYS A 130 17.32 15.25 -7.70
C LYS A 130 16.33 14.50 -8.58
N ILE A 131 15.13 14.20 -8.09
CA ILE A 131 14.04 13.60 -8.88
C ILE A 131 13.67 14.52 -10.04
N HIS A 132 13.50 15.82 -9.78
CA HIS A 132 13.23 16.83 -10.81
C HIS A 132 14.28 16.85 -11.92
N LYS A 133 15.57 16.84 -11.56
CA LYS A 133 16.67 16.78 -12.54
C LYS A 133 16.60 15.51 -13.39
N GLU A 134 16.31 14.37 -12.77
CA GLU A 134 16.20 13.09 -13.48
C GLU A 134 14.98 13.07 -14.42
N LEU A 135 13.83 13.57 -13.97
CA LEU A 135 12.61 13.73 -14.76
C LEU A 135 12.83 14.63 -15.98
N ASP A 136 13.41 15.81 -15.78
CA ASP A 136 13.65 16.76 -16.86
C ASP A 136 14.62 16.20 -17.91
N ARG A 137 15.60 15.40 -17.48
CA ARG A 137 16.57 14.73 -18.36
C ARG A 137 15.96 13.59 -19.18
N VAL A 138 15.16 12.72 -18.56
CA VAL A 138 14.68 11.46 -19.17
C VAL A 138 13.37 11.65 -19.91
N ILE A 139 12.44 12.40 -19.32
CA ILE A 139 11.06 12.55 -19.82
C ILE A 139 10.86 13.92 -20.45
N GLY A 140 11.43 14.96 -19.84
CA GLY A 140 11.17 16.35 -20.21
C GLY A 140 9.75 16.78 -19.84
N ARG A 141 9.22 17.79 -20.54
CA ARG A 141 7.88 18.39 -20.25
C ARG A 141 6.84 18.19 -21.34
N ASN A 142 7.20 17.57 -22.45
CA ASN A 142 6.34 17.49 -23.65
C ASN A 142 5.51 16.20 -23.73
N ARG A 143 5.70 15.27 -22.79
CA ARG A 143 4.96 14.00 -22.72
C ARG A 143 4.72 13.59 -21.27
N VAL A 144 3.71 12.76 -21.07
CA VAL A 144 3.44 12.16 -19.77
C VAL A 144 4.44 11.02 -19.46
N PRO A 145 4.73 10.76 -18.17
CA PRO A 145 5.53 9.60 -17.77
C PRO A 145 4.84 8.28 -18.12
N ASN A 146 5.63 7.26 -18.42
CA ASN A 146 5.17 5.90 -18.63
C ASN A 146 6.09 4.89 -17.90
N MET A 147 5.72 3.61 -17.88
CA MET A 147 6.46 2.60 -17.12
C MET A 147 7.82 2.23 -17.72
N GLU A 148 8.06 2.48 -19.00
CA GLU A 148 9.35 2.22 -19.64
C GLU A 148 10.43 3.19 -19.15
N ASP A 149 10.02 4.42 -18.79
CA ASP A 149 10.90 5.47 -18.26
C ASP A 149 11.62 5.03 -16.98
N ARG A 150 10.98 4.17 -16.17
CA ARG A 150 11.50 3.69 -14.89
C ARG A 150 12.90 3.10 -15.01
N ASN A 151 13.20 2.40 -16.10
CA ASN A 151 14.50 1.77 -16.32
C ASN A 151 15.64 2.78 -16.54
N GLN A 152 15.30 4.02 -16.91
CA GLN A 152 16.26 5.11 -17.14
C GLN A 152 16.30 6.11 -15.96
N MET A 153 15.53 5.82 -14.90
CA MET A 153 15.37 6.67 -13.72
C MET A 153 15.79 5.95 -12.42
N PRO A 154 17.06 5.53 -12.29
CA PRO A 154 17.52 4.78 -11.13
C PRO A 154 17.34 5.52 -9.81
N TYR A 155 17.51 6.85 -9.78
CA TYR A 155 17.38 7.62 -8.53
C TYR A 155 15.92 7.67 -8.06
N THR A 156 14.99 7.98 -8.95
CA THR A 156 13.55 8.02 -8.65
C THR A 156 13.04 6.64 -8.25
N ASN A 157 13.50 5.58 -8.93
CA ASN A 157 13.16 4.21 -8.56
C ASN A 157 13.71 3.84 -7.16
N ALA A 158 14.95 4.24 -6.84
CA ALA A 158 15.53 4.06 -5.51
C ALA A 158 14.77 4.83 -4.43
N VAL A 159 14.36 6.07 -4.69
CA VAL A 159 13.54 6.86 -3.76
C VAL A 159 12.20 6.18 -3.48
N ILE A 160 11.51 5.65 -4.50
CA ILE A 160 10.25 4.92 -4.30
C ILE A 160 10.46 3.68 -3.43
N HIS A 161 11.56 2.93 -3.64
CA HIS A 161 11.88 1.78 -2.78
C HIS A 161 12.17 2.23 -1.35
N GLU A 162 12.90 3.32 -1.17
CA GLU A 162 13.18 3.86 0.15
C GLU A 162 11.93 4.39 0.85
N PHE A 163 10.95 4.96 0.12
CA PHE A 163 9.63 5.26 0.69
C PHE A 163 9.01 4.00 1.26
N GLN A 164 8.92 2.93 0.47
CA GLN A 164 8.28 1.70 0.92
C GLN A 164 9.01 1.03 2.10
N ARG A 165 10.35 1.08 2.11
CA ARG A 165 11.17 0.54 3.20
C ARG A 165 10.97 1.33 4.50
N PHE A 166 11.11 2.65 4.43
CA PHE A 166 11.05 3.54 5.59
C PHE A 166 9.64 3.71 6.15
N CYS A 167 8.61 3.68 5.30
CA CYS A 167 7.24 3.87 5.79
C CYS A 167 6.68 2.61 6.45
N ASP A 168 7.26 1.45 6.14
CA ASP A 168 6.91 0.13 6.69
C ASP A 168 5.40 -0.01 6.92
N ILE A 169 4.65 0.11 5.82
CA ILE A 169 3.19 0.31 5.89
C ILE A 169 2.49 -0.84 6.60
N ILE A 170 2.98 -2.08 6.49
CA ILE A 170 2.40 -3.27 7.15
C ILE A 170 3.52 -4.00 7.93
N PRO A 171 3.88 -3.50 9.13
CA PRO A 171 5.11 -3.90 9.84
C PRO A 171 5.14 -5.37 10.24
N MET A 172 3.98 -5.95 10.56
CA MET A 172 3.86 -7.36 10.97
C MET A 172 3.39 -8.30 9.85
N GLY A 173 3.32 -7.79 8.61
CA GLY A 173 2.68 -8.48 7.51
C GLY A 173 1.22 -8.86 7.82
N LEU A 174 0.69 -9.78 7.00
CA LEU A 174 -0.54 -10.50 7.35
C LEU A 174 -0.18 -11.83 7.98
N ALA A 175 -0.91 -12.21 9.03
CA ALA A 175 -0.73 -13.48 9.71
C ALA A 175 -0.78 -14.64 8.72
N ARG A 176 0.16 -15.58 8.88
CA ARG A 176 0.19 -16.85 8.16
C ARG A 176 -0.24 -17.95 9.12
N ARG A 177 -0.56 -19.12 8.57
CA ARG A 177 -0.91 -20.30 9.35
C ARG A 177 -0.24 -21.52 8.73
N VAL A 178 0.40 -22.35 9.55
CA VAL A 178 1.00 -23.59 9.06
C VAL A 178 -0.10 -24.60 8.73
N THR A 179 -0.03 -25.22 7.54
CA THR A 179 -1.10 -26.10 7.04
C THR A 179 -1.01 -27.53 7.57
N GLN A 180 0.10 -27.86 8.22
CA GLN A 180 0.42 -29.15 8.82
C GLN A 180 1.50 -28.95 9.89
N ASP A 181 1.72 -29.96 10.73
CA ASP A 181 2.86 -29.97 11.66
C ASP A 181 4.15 -29.76 10.88
N THR A 182 4.92 -28.74 11.28
CA THR A 182 6.06 -28.25 10.49
C THR A 182 7.29 -28.18 11.37
N GLN A 183 8.37 -28.85 10.94
CA GLN A 183 9.69 -28.69 11.54
C GLN A 183 10.35 -27.41 11.02
N PHE A 184 10.66 -26.47 11.91
CA PHE A 184 11.33 -25.22 11.55
C PHE A 184 12.42 -24.88 12.56
N ARG A 185 13.68 -24.81 12.11
CA ARG A 185 14.85 -24.46 12.94
C ARG A 185 14.94 -25.24 14.27
N GLY A 186 14.62 -26.54 14.23
CA GLY A 186 14.65 -27.43 15.40
C GLY A 186 13.37 -27.46 16.24
N TYR A 187 12.37 -26.62 15.92
CA TYR A 187 11.07 -26.62 16.59
C TYR A 187 10.02 -27.39 15.78
N THR A 188 9.12 -28.07 16.49
CA THR A 188 7.88 -28.59 15.92
C THR A 188 6.78 -27.55 16.09
N ILE A 189 6.30 -26.98 14.99
CA ILE A 189 5.21 -26.02 14.97
C ILE A 189 3.93 -26.80 14.59
N PRO A 190 2.96 -26.96 15.51
CA PRO A 190 1.74 -27.69 15.24
C PRO A 190 0.92 -27.08 14.11
N LYS A 191 0.19 -27.92 13.37
CA LYS A 191 -0.81 -27.49 12.38
C LYS A 191 -1.73 -26.41 12.98
N ASP A 192 -2.12 -25.46 12.12
CA ASP A 192 -3.01 -24.35 12.45
C ASP A 192 -2.42 -23.28 13.37
N THR A 193 -1.14 -23.41 13.77
CA THR A 193 -0.42 -22.34 14.48
C THR A 193 -0.26 -21.10 13.59
N GLU A 194 -0.63 -19.94 14.13
CA GLU A 194 -0.43 -18.65 13.48
C GLU A 194 1.01 -18.18 13.57
N VAL A 195 1.48 -17.54 12.50
CA VAL A 195 2.84 -17.03 12.37
C VAL A 195 2.78 -15.62 11.80
N TYR A 196 3.31 -14.66 12.54
CA TYR A 196 3.42 -13.28 12.08
C TYR A 196 4.80 -13.05 11.44
N PRO A 197 4.87 -12.78 10.12
CA PRO A 197 6.11 -12.40 9.48
C PRO A 197 6.39 -10.91 9.77
N VAL A 198 7.26 -10.63 10.73
CA VAL A 198 7.60 -9.24 11.13
C VAL A 198 8.43 -8.56 10.03
N LEU A 199 7.76 -8.09 8.97
CA LEU A 199 8.38 -7.48 7.78
C LEU A 199 9.24 -6.26 8.14
N GLY A 200 8.80 -5.45 9.10
CA GLY A 200 9.56 -4.29 9.58
C GLY A 200 10.95 -4.67 10.08
N SER A 201 11.10 -5.83 10.75
CA SER A 201 12.42 -6.31 11.18
C SER A 201 13.37 -6.58 10.02
N VAL A 202 12.85 -6.93 8.85
CA VAL A 202 13.63 -7.17 7.63
C VAL A 202 13.94 -5.85 6.93
N LEU A 203 12.95 -4.95 6.83
CA LEU A 203 13.10 -3.63 6.21
C LEU A 203 14.05 -2.69 6.98
N TYR A 204 14.25 -2.97 8.27
CA TYR A 204 15.17 -2.27 9.17
C TYR A 204 16.38 -3.12 9.59
N ASP A 205 16.64 -4.24 8.91
CA ASP A 205 17.79 -5.10 9.25
C ASP A 205 19.12 -4.33 9.05
N PRO A 206 19.90 -4.07 10.12
CA PRO A 206 21.13 -3.29 10.03
C PRO A 206 22.27 -4.04 9.29
N THR A 207 22.11 -5.35 9.06
CA THR A 207 23.03 -6.13 8.22
C THR A 207 22.78 -5.91 6.72
N GLN A 208 21.60 -5.38 6.36
CA GLN A 208 21.15 -5.19 4.98
C GLN A 208 21.12 -3.71 4.60
N PHE A 209 20.81 -2.82 5.55
CA PHE A 209 20.69 -1.38 5.32
C PHE A 209 21.53 -0.59 6.33
N SER A 210 22.35 0.34 5.85
CA SER A 210 23.24 1.16 6.68
C SER A 210 22.50 2.33 7.32
N ASN A 211 22.39 2.38 8.65
CA ASN A 211 21.53 3.35 9.36
C ASN A 211 20.05 3.17 8.96
N PRO A 212 19.45 2.00 9.25
CA PRO A 212 18.10 1.65 8.77
C PRO A 212 17.01 2.63 9.25
N GLU A 213 17.25 3.31 10.37
CA GLU A 213 16.36 4.34 10.94
C GLU A 213 16.33 5.65 10.14
N ASN A 214 17.26 5.86 9.19
CA ASN A 214 17.31 7.06 8.37
C ASN A 214 16.69 6.81 7.00
N PHE A 215 16.03 7.83 6.46
CA PHE A 215 15.61 7.84 5.06
C PHE A 215 16.82 8.15 4.16
N ASP A 216 17.26 7.17 3.37
CA ASP A 216 18.39 7.33 2.47
C ASP A 216 18.21 6.54 1.16
N PRO A 217 17.95 7.20 0.02
CA PRO A 217 17.83 6.51 -1.27
C PRO A 217 19.06 5.69 -1.67
N ARG A 218 20.24 5.95 -1.07
CA ARG A 218 21.46 5.17 -1.34
C ARG A 218 21.34 3.71 -0.90
N HIS A 219 20.40 3.36 -0.03
CA HIS A 219 20.07 1.97 0.28
C HIS A 219 19.73 1.14 -0.96
N PHE A 220 19.24 1.78 -2.01
CA PHE A 220 18.82 1.16 -3.27
C PHE A 220 19.64 1.64 -4.47
N LEU A 221 20.84 2.17 -4.23
CA LEU A 221 21.79 2.57 -5.27
C LEU A 221 23.12 1.84 -5.09
N ASP A 222 23.77 1.48 -6.19
CA ASP A 222 25.17 1.05 -6.17
C ASP A 222 26.14 2.24 -6.23
N ASP A 223 27.44 1.97 -6.20
CA ASP A 223 28.50 2.99 -6.23
C ASP A 223 28.49 3.82 -7.53
N ASN A 224 27.86 3.32 -8.60
CA ASN A 224 27.69 4.01 -9.88
C ASN A 224 26.36 4.78 -9.97
N GLY A 225 25.58 4.82 -8.88
CA GLY A 225 24.26 5.45 -8.85
C GLY A 225 23.20 4.70 -9.67
N GLN A 226 23.43 3.42 -9.99
CA GLN A 226 22.42 2.56 -10.62
C GLN A 226 21.54 1.91 -9.56
N PHE A 227 20.31 1.61 -9.93
CA PHE A 227 19.36 0.99 -9.02
C PHE A 227 19.82 -0.41 -8.61
N LYS A 228 19.91 -0.64 -7.31
CA LYS A 228 20.30 -1.93 -6.70
C LYS A 228 19.12 -2.50 -5.93
N LYS A 229 18.78 -3.76 -6.22
CA LYS A 229 17.78 -4.52 -5.45
C LYS A 229 18.40 -5.03 -4.14
N SER A 230 17.55 -5.18 -3.12
CA SER A 230 17.90 -5.84 -1.86
C SER A 230 16.90 -6.98 -1.61
N ASP A 231 17.39 -8.14 -1.22
CA ASP A 231 16.54 -9.28 -0.83
C ASP A 231 15.76 -8.98 0.46
N ALA A 232 16.23 -8.02 1.26
CA ALA A 232 15.53 -7.53 2.44
C ALA A 232 14.40 -6.54 2.11
N PHE A 233 14.22 -6.16 0.84
CA PHE A 233 13.10 -5.33 0.40
C PHE A 233 11.83 -6.16 0.24
N VAL A 234 11.10 -6.35 1.34
CA VAL A 234 9.91 -7.19 1.41
C VAL A 234 8.61 -6.49 1.83
N PRO A 235 8.32 -5.23 1.40
CA PRO A 235 7.08 -4.53 1.82
C PRO A 235 5.81 -5.22 1.30
N PHE A 236 5.93 -6.09 0.30
CA PHE A 236 4.85 -6.87 -0.29
C PHE A 236 4.77 -8.31 0.24
N SER A 237 5.51 -8.63 1.32
CA SER A 237 5.73 -9.99 1.80
C SER A 237 6.41 -10.89 0.75
N ILE A 238 6.61 -12.16 1.08
CA ILE A 238 7.22 -13.18 0.20
C ILE A 238 6.50 -14.54 0.33
N GLY A 239 6.83 -15.45 -0.59
CA GLY A 239 6.30 -16.81 -0.63
C GLY A 239 4.90 -16.90 -1.23
N LYS A 240 4.18 -18.03 -1.03
CA LYS A 240 2.93 -18.34 -1.75
C LYS A 240 1.76 -17.36 -1.57
N ARG A 241 1.81 -16.50 -0.56
CA ARG A 241 0.77 -15.51 -0.24
C ARG A 241 1.35 -14.09 -0.23
N TYR A 242 2.37 -13.84 -1.05
CA TYR A 242 2.86 -12.49 -1.32
C TYR A 242 1.76 -11.64 -1.97
N CYS A 243 1.93 -10.31 -1.93
CA CYS A 243 0.96 -9.39 -2.50
C CYS A 243 0.84 -9.57 -4.03
N PHE A 244 -0.27 -10.13 -4.49
CA PHE A 244 -0.53 -10.28 -5.92
C PHE A 244 -0.74 -8.92 -6.63
N GLY A 245 -1.04 -7.86 -5.88
CA GLY A 245 -1.19 -6.49 -6.38
C GLY A 245 0.13 -5.72 -6.51
N GLU A 246 1.28 -6.33 -6.19
CA GLU A 246 2.59 -5.65 -6.18
C GLU A 246 2.91 -4.91 -7.49
N MET A 247 2.62 -5.54 -8.64
CA MET A 247 2.92 -4.95 -9.95
C MET A 247 2.08 -3.68 -10.20
N LEU A 248 0.80 -3.71 -9.82
CA LEU A 248 -0.09 -2.57 -9.93
C LEU A 248 0.36 -1.45 -8.98
N ALA A 249 0.62 -1.78 -7.72
CA ALA A 249 1.07 -0.80 -6.71
C ALA A 249 2.39 -0.11 -7.13
N ARG A 250 3.38 -0.86 -7.63
CA ARG A 250 4.64 -0.27 -8.12
C ARG A 250 4.42 0.65 -9.32
N THR A 251 3.47 0.31 -10.19
CA THR A 251 3.10 1.12 -11.35
C THR A 251 2.44 2.43 -10.90
N GLU A 252 1.47 2.34 -9.99
CA GLU A 252 0.79 3.51 -9.41
C GLU A 252 1.77 4.43 -8.69
N LEU A 253 2.61 3.89 -7.80
CA LEU A 253 3.60 4.67 -7.06
C LEU A 253 4.54 5.43 -8.00
N PHE A 254 5.04 4.77 -9.03
CA PHE A 254 5.91 5.41 -10.02
C PHE A 254 5.16 6.49 -10.78
N LEU A 255 4.07 6.14 -11.48
CA LEU A 255 3.36 7.06 -12.36
C LEU A 255 2.74 8.24 -11.61
N PHE A 256 2.16 8.04 -10.43
CA PHE A 256 1.60 9.13 -9.65
C PHE A 256 2.71 10.08 -9.18
N LEU A 257 3.79 9.55 -8.59
CA LEU A 257 4.90 10.38 -8.12
C LEU A 257 5.53 11.18 -9.28
N THR A 258 5.87 10.52 -10.37
CA THR A 258 6.54 11.17 -11.50
C THR A 258 5.63 12.17 -12.19
N SER A 259 4.33 11.87 -12.35
CA SER A 259 3.39 12.79 -13.00
C SER A 259 3.16 14.03 -12.15
N ILE A 260 3.06 13.88 -10.83
CA ILE A 260 2.90 15.01 -9.92
C ILE A 260 4.18 15.87 -9.91
N LEU A 261 5.35 15.26 -9.71
CA LEU A 261 6.62 16.00 -9.64
C LEU A 261 7.09 16.54 -11.00
N GLN A 262 6.61 15.98 -12.12
CA GLN A 262 6.84 16.59 -13.42
C GLN A 262 6.13 17.95 -13.54
N ASN A 263 5.00 18.14 -12.87
CA ASN A 263 4.16 19.34 -13.00
C ASN A 263 4.27 20.30 -11.83
N PHE A 264 4.66 19.83 -10.64
CA PHE A 264 4.65 20.61 -9.41
C PHE A 264 5.92 20.45 -8.60
N SER A 265 6.33 21.51 -7.93
CA SER A 265 7.25 21.46 -6.79
C SER A 265 6.49 21.57 -5.49
N PHE A 266 6.98 20.88 -4.47
CA PHE A 266 6.34 20.85 -3.16
C PHE A 266 6.87 21.99 -2.29
N ARG A 267 5.96 22.60 -1.54
CA ARG A 267 6.30 23.62 -0.53
C ARG A 267 5.58 23.32 0.78
N SER A 268 6.35 23.30 1.85
CA SER A 268 5.84 23.17 3.22
C SER A 268 5.44 24.54 3.77
N PRO A 269 4.34 24.66 4.52
CA PRO A 269 4.02 25.88 5.27
C PRO A 269 4.92 26.08 6.50
N ILE A 270 5.65 25.04 6.92
CA ILE A 270 6.62 25.07 8.03
C ILE A 270 8.04 24.78 7.52
N ASP A 271 9.05 25.12 8.32
CA ASP A 271 10.44 24.83 8.00
C ASP A 271 10.66 23.30 7.88
N PRO A 272 11.33 22.79 6.82
CA PRO A 272 11.63 21.37 6.67
C PRO A 272 12.27 20.74 7.92
N LYS A 273 13.11 21.47 8.66
CA LYS A 273 13.76 20.92 9.87
C LYS A 273 12.76 20.53 10.96
N ASP A 274 11.59 21.19 10.99
CA ASP A 274 10.54 21.00 12.00
C ASP A 274 9.49 19.95 11.57
N ILE A 275 9.58 19.43 10.34
CA ILE A 275 8.70 18.35 9.87
C ILE A 275 9.03 17.05 10.60
N ASP A 276 8.04 16.48 11.30
CA ASP A 276 8.15 15.19 11.95
C ASP A 276 7.66 14.07 11.00
N ILE A 277 8.59 13.21 10.61
CA ILE A 277 8.35 12.07 9.71
C ILE A 277 8.07 10.76 10.48
N SER A 278 8.01 10.80 11.82
CA SER A 278 7.62 9.64 12.63
C SER A 278 6.15 9.26 12.40
N PRO A 279 5.81 7.97 12.50
CA PRO A 279 4.43 7.54 12.41
C PRO A 279 3.57 8.15 13.51
N LYS A 280 2.37 8.61 13.12
CA LYS A 280 1.33 8.98 14.08
C LYS A 280 0.79 7.77 14.82
N LEU A 281 0.71 6.64 14.10
CA LEU A 281 0.19 5.38 14.62
C LEU A 281 0.96 4.23 13.96
N VAL A 282 1.32 3.25 14.78
CA VAL A 282 1.83 1.96 14.34
C VAL A 282 0.94 0.90 14.96
N GLY A 283 0.29 0.10 14.11
CA GLY A 283 -0.64 -0.95 14.53
C GLY A 283 -0.75 -2.01 13.43
N PHE A 284 -1.93 -2.12 12.81
CA PHE A 284 -2.06 -2.92 11.59
C PHE A 284 -1.28 -2.30 10.44
N ALA A 285 -1.37 -0.97 10.32
CA ALA A 285 -0.55 -0.21 9.40
C ALA A 285 0.21 0.92 10.10
N SER A 286 1.30 1.35 9.47
CA SER A 286 2.03 2.56 9.84
C SER A 286 1.43 3.76 9.12
N LEU A 287 0.92 4.74 9.88
CA LEU A 287 0.24 5.91 9.33
C LEU A 287 1.05 7.19 9.54
N PRO A 288 1.20 8.05 8.51
CA PRO A 288 1.92 9.30 8.67
C PRO A 288 1.11 10.29 9.51
N ARG A 289 1.81 11.26 10.10
CA ARG A 289 1.17 12.44 10.67
C ARG A 289 0.41 13.22 9.60
N SER A 290 -0.64 13.91 10.02
CA SER A 290 -1.33 14.84 9.13
C SER A 290 -0.44 16.04 8.85
N TYR A 291 -0.38 16.47 7.60
CA TYR A 291 0.39 17.62 7.16
C TYR A 291 -0.36 18.38 6.05
N GLU A 292 0.11 19.58 5.78
CA GLU A 292 -0.37 20.43 4.68
C GLU A 292 0.75 20.61 3.66
N ILE A 293 0.40 20.65 2.39
CA ILE A 293 1.32 20.78 1.27
C ILE A 293 0.79 21.81 0.27
N CYS A 294 1.68 22.69 -0.20
CA CYS A 294 1.40 23.59 -1.32
C CYS A 294 2.05 23.02 -2.59
N LEU A 295 1.24 22.80 -3.62
CA LEU A 295 1.72 22.42 -4.95
C LEU A 295 1.97 23.68 -5.79
N VAL A 296 3.22 23.91 -6.18
CA VAL A 296 3.61 25.07 -7.00
C VAL A 296 3.92 24.58 -8.42
N PRO A 297 3.22 25.05 -9.47
CA PRO A 297 3.49 24.67 -10.85
C PRO A 297 4.96 24.88 -11.25
N ARG A 298 5.52 23.94 -12.02
CA ARG A 298 6.91 23.93 -12.50
C ARG A 298 7.07 24.37 -13.94
#